data_AF-A0A930AQ04-F1
#
_entry.id   AF-A0A930AQ04-F1
#
_cell.length_a   1.000
_cell.length_b   1.000
_cell.length_c   1.000
_cell.angle_alpha   90.00
_cell.angle_beta   90.00
_cell.angle_gamma   90.00
#
_symmetry.space_group_name_H-M   'P 1'
#
loop_
_entity.id
_entity.type
_entity.pdbx_description
1 polymer ?
#
loop_
_entity_poly.entity_id
_entity_poly.type
_entity_poly.pdbx_seq_one_letter_code
_entity_poly.pdbx_strand_id
1 'polypeptide(L)'
;MRRLGVSIYPEKSSIEEIFAYLKEMSEIGAKRIFSCLLSVRKPANEIKEEFTKIHDYAKSLGYEIILDVNPSVFKELGVSYTDLKFFHDIHADGIRMDGGFSGFEEALMTYNPYGLKVEINMSSSTHTIDTIMDYQPNRYQLCACHNFYPHDYTGLDLDFFLKCSEKFRHYGLRTAAFIGSLEKDAYGPWPTTDGLCTLEMHRHMPIDIQLKHLVALDMIDDIIIANCYPSVAEKEALKHVSLDVVNFKVELEPNIPETEKKIVLEELHLNRGDLNPCMIRSSQSRVKYRGHHFDVFHAPDMIHRGDVLIDSSEYGTYAGELQVALQDMKNSGRTNVVGHIREEELFILDSLKPWQKFRFTL
;
A
#
# COMPACT_ATOMS: atom_id res chain seq x y z
N MET A 1 0.78 7.92 9.69
CA MET A 1 1.89 7.12 9.16
C MET A 1 1.28 5.90 8.52
N ARG A 2 1.75 5.51 7.34
CA ARG A 2 1.18 4.37 6.62
C ARG A 2 1.46 3.08 7.38
N ARG A 3 0.62 2.06 7.22
CA ARG A 3 0.79 0.76 7.85
C ARG A 3 0.59 -0.37 6.86
N LEU A 4 1.36 -1.43 7.05
CA LEU A 4 1.09 -2.71 6.42
C LEU A 4 0.03 -3.46 7.24
N GLY A 5 -0.91 -4.10 6.54
CA GLY A 5 -1.88 -5.00 7.12
C GLY A 5 -1.92 -6.34 6.38
N VAL A 6 -2.61 -7.29 6.99
CA VAL A 6 -2.79 -8.65 6.45
C VAL A 6 -4.22 -9.09 6.57
N SER A 7 -4.68 -9.91 5.64
CA SER A 7 -5.94 -10.64 5.80
C SER A 7 -5.75 -11.92 6.60
N ILE A 8 -6.82 -12.42 7.20
CA ILE A 8 -6.94 -13.80 7.67
C ILE A 8 -8.31 -14.37 7.30
N TYR A 9 -8.36 -15.69 7.07
CA TYR A 9 -9.59 -16.43 6.77
C TYR A 9 -9.67 -17.66 7.69
N PRO A 10 -10.13 -17.49 8.95
CA PRO A 10 -10.08 -18.55 9.96
C PRO A 10 -10.73 -19.88 9.55
N GLU A 11 -11.76 -19.83 8.70
CA GLU A 11 -12.44 -21.05 8.22
C GLU A 11 -11.61 -21.92 7.27
N LYS A 12 -10.49 -21.40 6.75
CA LYS A 12 -9.67 -22.05 5.73
C LYS A 12 -8.27 -22.44 6.21
N SER A 13 -7.94 -22.19 7.47
CA SER A 13 -6.62 -22.49 8.03
C SER A 13 -6.72 -22.93 9.48
N SER A 14 -5.74 -23.69 9.94
CA SER A 14 -5.62 -24.00 11.36
C SER A 14 -5.23 -22.76 12.18
N ILE A 15 -5.57 -22.78 13.47
CA ILE A 15 -5.21 -21.69 14.38
C ILE A 15 -3.68 -21.57 14.51
N GLU A 16 -2.96 -22.68 14.46
CA GLU A 16 -1.49 -22.73 14.53
C GLU A 16 -0.83 -22.03 13.34
N GLU A 17 -1.34 -22.27 12.12
CA GLU A 17 -0.86 -21.60 10.90
C GLU A 17 -1.14 -20.10 10.94
N ILE A 18 -2.34 -19.70 11.39
CA ILE A 18 -2.69 -18.28 11.55
C ILE A 18 -1.74 -17.61 12.54
N PHE A 19 -1.42 -18.27 13.67
CA PHE A 19 -0.53 -17.71 14.67
C PHE A 19 0.89 -17.55 14.13
N ALA A 20 1.41 -18.57 13.45
CA ALA A 20 2.72 -18.49 12.81
C ALA A 20 2.78 -17.33 11.79
N TYR A 21 1.76 -17.22 10.94
CA TYR A 21 1.65 -16.15 9.96
C TYR A 21 1.60 -14.75 10.60
N LEU A 22 0.73 -14.55 11.59
CA LEU A 22 0.60 -13.26 12.26
C LEU A 22 1.89 -12.84 12.97
N LYS A 23 2.63 -13.79 13.54
CA LYS A 23 3.93 -13.55 14.16
C LYS A 23 4.94 -13.06 13.12
N GLU A 24 5.12 -13.81 12.04
CA GLU A 24 6.06 -13.45 10.96
C GLU A 24 5.75 -12.08 10.36
N MET A 25 4.47 -11.81 10.08
CA MET A 25 4.06 -10.52 9.52
C MET A 25 4.23 -9.36 10.50
N SER A 26 4.11 -9.61 11.81
CA SER A 26 4.38 -8.60 12.84
C SER A 26 5.86 -8.25 12.89
N GLU A 27 6.76 -9.21 12.65
CA GLU A 27 8.21 -8.98 12.55
C GLU A 27 8.58 -8.16 11.30
N ILE A 28 7.79 -8.25 10.22
CA ILE A 28 7.90 -7.37 9.04
C ILE A 28 7.32 -5.96 9.33
N GLY A 29 6.56 -5.81 10.41
CA GLY A 29 5.98 -4.53 10.83
C GLY A 29 4.51 -4.36 10.45
N ALA A 30 3.80 -5.44 10.07
CA ALA A 30 2.35 -5.39 9.91
C ALA A 30 1.66 -5.07 11.26
N LYS A 31 0.64 -4.22 11.20
CA LYS A 31 -0.07 -3.70 12.40
C LYS A 31 -1.58 -3.68 12.25
N ARG A 32 -2.12 -4.18 11.13
CA ARG A 32 -3.55 -4.24 10.89
C ARG A 32 -3.96 -5.62 10.37
N ILE A 33 -5.11 -6.12 10.82
CA ILE A 33 -5.76 -7.32 10.32
C ILE A 33 -7.08 -6.93 9.67
N PHE A 34 -7.30 -7.45 8.47
CA PHE A 34 -8.62 -7.61 7.89
C PHE A 34 -9.04 -9.07 8.11
N SER A 35 -10.19 -9.31 8.73
CA SER A 35 -10.65 -10.67 8.99
C SER A 35 -12.06 -10.86 8.44
N CYS A 36 -12.24 -11.87 7.62
CA CYS A 36 -13.51 -12.15 6.98
C CYS A 36 -14.41 -13.00 7.90
N LEU A 37 -15.64 -12.53 8.14
CA LEU A 37 -16.69 -13.30 8.84
C LEU A 37 -17.83 -13.71 7.89
N LEU A 38 -17.62 -13.62 6.57
CA LEU A 38 -18.69 -13.70 5.56
C LEU A 38 -19.27 -15.11 5.33
N SER A 39 -18.55 -16.17 5.72
CA SER A 39 -18.88 -17.56 5.36
C SER A 39 -19.21 -18.48 6.52
N VAL A 40 -19.22 -17.98 7.77
CA VAL A 40 -19.20 -18.85 8.94
C VAL A 40 -20.55 -19.51 9.16
N ARG A 41 -20.62 -20.83 8.99
CA ARG A 41 -21.82 -21.66 9.26
C ARG A 41 -21.74 -22.41 10.59
N LYS A 42 -21.02 -21.88 11.56
CA LYS A 42 -20.86 -22.46 12.91
C LYS A 42 -21.83 -21.79 13.90
N PRO A 43 -22.18 -22.45 15.02
CA PRO A 43 -22.92 -21.81 16.10
C PRO A 43 -22.17 -20.59 16.65
N ALA A 44 -22.89 -19.53 17.01
CA ALA A 44 -22.31 -18.25 17.45
C ALA A 44 -21.30 -18.40 18.61
N ASN A 45 -21.50 -19.36 19.52
CA ASN A 45 -20.57 -19.61 20.63
C ASN A 45 -19.22 -20.16 20.16
N GLU A 46 -19.22 -21.06 19.18
CA GLU A 46 -17.98 -21.61 18.62
C GLU A 46 -17.19 -20.53 17.87
N ILE A 47 -17.89 -19.70 17.09
CA ILE A 47 -17.32 -18.53 16.42
C ILE A 47 -16.68 -17.61 17.45
N LYS A 48 -17.41 -17.31 18.53
CA LYS A 48 -16.94 -16.43 19.60
C LYS A 48 -15.63 -16.98 20.20
N GLU A 49 -15.59 -18.24 20.60
CA GLU A 49 -14.38 -18.84 21.19
C GLU A 49 -13.18 -18.87 20.22
N GLU A 50 -13.41 -19.25 18.96
CA GLU A 50 -12.37 -19.34 17.94
C GLU A 50 -11.78 -17.96 17.61
N PHE A 51 -12.64 -16.98 17.32
CA PHE A 51 -12.21 -15.62 17.01
C PHE A 51 -11.59 -14.91 18.21
N THR A 52 -12.12 -15.09 19.44
CA THR A 52 -11.49 -14.51 20.64
C THR A 52 -10.05 -15.02 20.80
N LYS A 53 -9.78 -16.32 20.62
CA LYS A 53 -8.41 -16.85 20.72
C LYS A 53 -7.47 -16.24 19.68
N ILE A 54 -7.94 -16.11 18.43
CA ILE A 54 -7.15 -15.50 17.35
C ILE A 54 -6.89 -14.02 17.62
N HIS A 55 -7.93 -13.29 18.05
CA HIS A 55 -7.83 -11.88 18.32
C HIS A 55 -6.94 -11.60 19.54
N ASP A 56 -7.04 -12.37 20.62
CA ASP A 56 -6.15 -12.23 21.78
C ASP A 56 -4.68 -12.38 21.40
N TYR A 57 -4.39 -13.38 20.57
CA TYR A 57 -3.04 -13.57 20.05
C TYR A 57 -2.59 -12.39 19.17
N ALA A 58 -3.42 -11.98 18.21
CA ALA A 58 -3.15 -10.82 17.36
C ALA A 58 -2.93 -9.52 18.16
N LYS A 59 -3.74 -9.29 19.21
CA LYS A 59 -3.60 -8.17 20.13
C LYS A 59 -2.28 -8.20 20.88
N SER A 60 -1.82 -9.37 21.30
CA SER A 60 -0.51 -9.53 21.96
C SER A 60 0.67 -9.13 21.05
N LEU A 61 0.48 -9.20 19.73
CA LEU A 61 1.45 -8.74 18.72
C LEU A 61 1.26 -7.26 18.31
N GLY A 62 0.20 -6.62 18.81
CA GLY A 62 -0.10 -5.20 18.56
C GLY A 62 -0.87 -4.93 17.26
N TYR A 63 -1.66 -5.90 16.77
CA TYR A 63 -2.55 -5.69 15.63
C TYR A 63 -3.83 -4.93 16.00
N GLU A 64 -4.27 -4.05 15.10
CA GLU A 64 -5.64 -3.55 15.02
C GLU A 64 -6.48 -4.50 14.14
N ILE A 65 -7.67 -4.90 14.58
CA ILE A 65 -8.46 -5.95 13.95
C ILE A 65 -9.79 -5.38 13.44
N ILE A 66 -9.97 -5.39 12.12
CA ILE A 66 -11.23 -4.98 11.47
C ILE A 66 -11.91 -6.21 10.87
N LEU A 67 -13.14 -6.48 11.29
CA LEU A 67 -13.93 -7.61 10.82
C LEU A 67 -14.85 -7.21 9.68
N ASP A 68 -14.71 -7.89 8.54
CA ASP A 68 -15.59 -7.71 7.40
C ASP A 68 -16.86 -8.54 7.57
N VAL A 69 -18.00 -7.84 7.59
CA VAL A 69 -19.31 -8.40 7.86
C VAL A 69 -20.28 -8.01 6.77
N ASN A 70 -21.11 -8.97 6.36
CA ASN A 70 -22.25 -8.69 5.50
C ASN A 70 -23.54 -8.56 6.33
N PRO A 71 -24.60 -7.94 5.80
CA PRO A 71 -25.86 -7.79 6.51
C PRO A 71 -26.51 -9.12 6.94
N SER A 72 -26.26 -10.23 6.24
CA SER A 72 -26.80 -11.55 6.64
C SER A 72 -26.20 -12.07 7.94
N VAL A 73 -24.90 -11.84 8.17
CA VAL A 73 -24.19 -12.26 9.39
C VAL A 73 -24.76 -11.58 10.64
N PHE A 74 -25.24 -10.33 10.53
CA PHE A 74 -25.93 -9.66 11.64
C PHE A 74 -27.14 -10.47 12.11
N LYS A 75 -27.96 -10.98 11.19
CA LYS A 75 -29.13 -11.77 11.52
C LYS A 75 -28.77 -13.12 12.15
N GLU A 76 -27.74 -13.79 11.64
CA GLU A 76 -27.31 -15.11 12.10
C GLU A 76 -26.66 -15.06 13.49
N LEU A 77 -25.92 -14.00 13.78
CA LEU A 77 -25.27 -13.80 15.08
C LEU A 77 -26.19 -13.10 16.11
N GLY A 78 -27.40 -12.70 15.70
CA GLY A 78 -28.32 -11.95 16.56
C GLY A 78 -27.83 -10.54 16.90
N VAL A 79 -27.01 -9.95 16.03
CA VAL A 79 -26.39 -8.63 16.16
C VAL A 79 -27.22 -7.61 15.38
N SER A 80 -27.30 -6.37 15.87
CA SER A 80 -27.92 -5.25 15.15
C SER A 80 -26.92 -4.11 14.98
N TYR A 81 -27.18 -3.19 14.04
CA TYR A 81 -26.42 -1.94 13.94
C TYR A 81 -26.51 -1.07 15.20
N THR A 82 -27.47 -1.34 16.10
CA THR A 82 -27.60 -0.65 17.39
C THR A 82 -26.90 -1.37 18.55
N ASP A 83 -26.47 -2.61 18.37
CA ASP A 83 -25.77 -3.40 19.39
C ASP A 83 -24.60 -4.17 18.76
N LEU A 84 -23.41 -3.58 18.88
CA LEU A 84 -22.16 -4.16 18.38
C LEU A 84 -21.41 -4.98 19.45
N LYS A 85 -22.06 -5.35 20.56
CA LYS A 85 -21.43 -6.04 21.69
C LYS A 85 -20.71 -7.32 21.29
N PHE A 86 -21.26 -8.08 20.34
CA PHE A 86 -20.62 -9.31 19.86
C PHE A 86 -19.18 -9.07 19.40
N PHE A 87 -18.95 -8.03 18.58
CA PHE A 87 -17.63 -7.69 18.05
C PHE A 87 -16.68 -7.20 19.14
N HIS A 88 -17.21 -6.45 20.12
CA HIS A 88 -16.45 -6.05 21.30
C HIS A 88 -16.03 -7.25 22.15
N ASP A 89 -16.94 -8.20 22.39
CA ASP A 89 -16.68 -9.39 23.22
C ASP A 89 -15.64 -10.33 22.60
N ILE A 90 -15.45 -10.30 21.27
CA ILE A 90 -14.37 -11.01 20.60
C ILE A 90 -13.11 -10.15 20.43
N HIS A 91 -13.06 -8.96 21.04
CA HIS A 91 -11.91 -8.06 21.02
C HIS A 91 -11.52 -7.52 19.63
N ALA A 92 -12.50 -7.37 18.73
CA ALA A 92 -12.29 -6.61 17.50
C ALA A 92 -12.11 -5.11 17.80
N ASP A 93 -11.42 -4.39 16.92
CA ASP A 93 -11.29 -2.92 16.97
C ASP A 93 -12.33 -2.21 16.12
N GLY A 94 -12.91 -2.91 15.16
CA GLY A 94 -13.93 -2.35 14.29
C GLY A 94 -14.57 -3.37 13.38
N ILE A 95 -15.60 -2.89 12.68
CA ILE A 95 -16.34 -3.65 11.68
C ILE A 95 -16.29 -2.92 10.35
N ARG A 96 -16.17 -3.69 9.26
CA ARG A 96 -16.30 -3.22 7.90
C ARG A 96 -17.63 -3.66 7.34
N MET A 97 -18.35 -2.72 6.74
CA MET A 97 -19.64 -2.95 6.13
C MET A 97 -19.46 -3.02 4.61
N ASP A 98 -19.54 -4.22 4.08
CA ASP A 98 -19.39 -4.45 2.64
C ASP A 98 -20.58 -3.88 1.83
N GLY A 99 -21.76 -3.83 2.45
CA GLY A 99 -22.96 -3.15 1.93
C GLY A 99 -23.28 -1.87 2.70
N GLY A 100 -23.81 -0.86 2.00
CA GLY A 100 -24.28 0.38 2.61
C GLY A 100 -25.68 0.29 3.20
N PHE A 101 -25.99 1.18 4.15
CA PHE A 101 -27.33 1.44 4.67
C PHE A 101 -27.84 2.78 4.12
N SER A 102 -28.57 3.58 4.93
CA SER A 102 -29.12 4.86 4.49
C SER A 102 -28.18 6.06 4.70
N GLY A 103 -27.02 5.85 5.30
CA GLY A 103 -26.10 6.87 5.78
C GLY A 103 -26.32 7.21 7.27
N PHE A 104 -27.57 7.12 7.76
CA PHE A 104 -27.90 7.39 9.15
C PHE A 104 -27.42 6.28 10.09
N GLU A 105 -27.62 5.01 9.71
CA GLU A 105 -27.19 3.88 10.53
C GLU A 105 -25.67 3.87 10.69
N GLU A 106 -24.92 4.12 9.63
CA GLU A 106 -23.47 4.23 9.67
C GLU A 106 -23.02 5.35 10.59
N ALA A 107 -23.65 6.53 10.48
CA ALA A 107 -23.33 7.64 11.38
C ALA A 107 -23.64 7.31 12.84
N LEU A 108 -24.77 6.67 13.12
CA LEU A 108 -25.15 6.26 14.48
C LEU A 108 -24.16 5.23 15.06
N MET A 109 -23.74 4.24 14.25
CA MET A 109 -22.79 3.20 14.68
C MET A 109 -21.46 3.78 15.16
N THR A 110 -21.02 4.94 14.65
CA THR A 110 -19.77 5.59 15.10
C THR A 110 -19.82 6.08 16.56
N TYR A 111 -21.00 6.11 17.18
CA TYR A 111 -21.21 6.44 18.60
C TYR A 111 -21.44 5.21 19.48
N ASN A 112 -21.17 4.00 18.97
CA ASN A 112 -21.30 2.78 19.78
C ASN A 112 -20.48 2.88 21.09
N PRO A 113 -21.00 2.34 22.21
CA PRO A 113 -20.40 2.52 23.53
C PRO A 113 -19.10 1.73 23.74
N TYR A 114 -18.74 0.87 22.78
CA TYR A 114 -17.57 0.00 22.83
C TYR A 114 -16.33 0.64 22.20
N GLY A 115 -16.49 1.79 21.53
CA GLY A 115 -15.40 2.47 20.83
C GLY A 115 -14.93 1.74 19.57
N LEU A 116 -15.76 0.87 19.00
CA LEU A 116 -15.46 0.16 17.76
C LEU A 116 -15.46 1.13 16.57
N LYS A 117 -14.47 0.96 15.68
CA LYS A 117 -14.44 1.65 14.40
C LYS A 117 -15.50 1.11 13.45
N VAL A 118 -16.07 2.00 12.68
CA VAL A 118 -16.95 1.72 11.55
C VAL A 118 -16.16 1.96 10.29
N GLU A 119 -15.93 0.91 9.53
CA GLU A 119 -15.25 0.97 8.24
C GLU A 119 -16.25 0.84 7.11
N ILE A 120 -16.22 1.79 6.19
CA ILE A 120 -17.12 1.85 5.03
C ILE A 120 -16.37 1.53 3.74
N ASN A 121 -17.11 0.93 2.81
CA ASN A 121 -16.61 0.68 1.47
C ASN A 121 -16.34 2.00 0.72
N MET A 122 -15.13 2.18 0.21
CA MET A 122 -14.74 3.35 -0.59
C MET A 122 -14.50 3.06 -2.07
N SER A 123 -14.82 1.86 -2.56
CA SER A 123 -14.73 1.51 -3.98
C SER A 123 -15.88 2.07 -4.84
N SER A 124 -16.56 3.11 -4.37
CA SER A 124 -17.65 3.77 -5.09
C SER A 124 -17.48 5.29 -5.04
N SER A 125 -17.75 5.96 -6.16
CA SER A 125 -17.74 7.43 -6.25
C SER A 125 -19.13 8.04 -6.01
N THR A 126 -20.08 7.29 -5.45
CA THR A 126 -21.42 7.76 -5.08
C THR A 126 -21.41 8.74 -3.91
N HIS A 127 -22.53 9.42 -3.67
CA HIS A 127 -22.72 10.38 -2.56
C HIS A 127 -22.89 9.72 -1.17
N THR A 128 -22.66 8.41 -1.04
CA THR A 128 -22.87 7.68 0.22
C THR A 128 -22.12 8.28 1.40
N ILE A 129 -20.82 8.57 1.24
CA ILE A 129 -20.06 9.21 2.32
C ILE A 129 -20.58 10.62 2.63
N ASP A 130 -21.01 11.39 1.64
CA ASP A 130 -21.53 12.75 1.86
C ASP A 130 -22.79 12.68 2.74
N THR A 131 -23.71 11.76 2.42
CA THR A 131 -24.91 11.48 3.22
C THR A 131 -24.56 11.05 4.65
N ILE A 132 -23.57 10.16 4.83
CA ILE A 132 -23.10 9.76 6.17
C ILE A 132 -22.65 10.99 6.93
N MET A 133 -21.84 11.86 6.31
CA MET A 133 -21.28 13.05 6.94
C MET A 133 -22.34 14.10 7.31
N ASP A 134 -23.41 14.23 6.51
CA ASP A 134 -24.57 15.09 6.81
C ASP A 134 -25.29 14.68 8.11
N TYR A 135 -25.27 13.39 8.46
CA TYR A 135 -25.78 12.86 9.73
C TYR A 135 -24.80 13.01 10.92
N GLN A 136 -23.70 13.73 10.75
CA GLN A 136 -22.73 14.10 11.80
C GLN A 136 -22.14 12.88 12.55
N PRO A 137 -21.45 11.97 11.84
CA PRO A 137 -20.81 10.81 12.46
C PRO A 137 -19.67 11.29 13.37
N ASN A 138 -19.32 10.47 14.36
CA ASN A 138 -18.03 10.60 15.01
C ASN A 138 -16.92 10.18 14.04
N ARG A 139 -16.36 11.16 13.32
CA ARG A 139 -15.32 10.95 12.30
C ARG A 139 -14.08 10.21 12.81
N TYR A 140 -13.78 10.25 14.11
CA TYR A 140 -12.63 9.54 14.70
C TYR A 140 -12.87 8.02 14.82
N GLN A 141 -14.13 7.61 14.74
CA GLN A 141 -14.56 6.21 14.69
C GLN A 141 -14.97 5.77 13.28
N LEU A 142 -14.73 6.61 12.27
CA LEU A 142 -15.03 6.29 10.87
C LEU A 142 -13.72 6.12 10.09
N CYS A 143 -13.58 5.00 9.36
CA CYS A 143 -12.51 4.78 8.40
C CYS A 143 -13.07 4.17 7.12
N ALA A 144 -12.23 4.05 6.08
CA ALA A 144 -12.68 3.59 4.79
C ALA A 144 -11.69 2.59 4.18
N CYS A 145 -12.21 1.58 3.50
CA CYS A 145 -11.40 0.54 2.87
C CYS A 145 -11.98 0.14 1.52
N HIS A 146 -11.13 0.13 0.50
CA HIS A 146 -11.50 -0.36 -0.83
C HIS A 146 -11.87 -1.84 -0.78
N ASN A 147 -12.63 -2.30 -1.77
CA ASN A 147 -12.75 -3.72 -2.08
C ASN A 147 -11.44 -4.27 -2.66
N PHE A 148 -11.29 -5.60 -2.59
CA PHE A 148 -10.48 -6.38 -3.51
C PHE A 148 -11.38 -7.13 -4.49
N TYR A 149 -10.81 -7.56 -5.62
CA TYR A 149 -11.58 -8.08 -6.75
C TYR A 149 -11.05 -9.45 -7.18
N PRO A 150 -11.76 -10.55 -6.82
CA PRO A 150 -11.30 -11.91 -7.09
C PRO A 150 -11.36 -12.37 -8.53
N HIS A 151 -12.20 -11.73 -9.35
CA HIS A 151 -12.36 -12.07 -10.76
C HIS A 151 -11.41 -11.21 -11.60
N ASP A 152 -10.70 -11.85 -12.54
CA ASP A 152 -9.79 -11.17 -13.46
C ASP A 152 -10.47 -10.01 -14.22
N TYR A 153 -9.78 -8.91 -14.48
CA TYR A 153 -10.31 -7.72 -15.16
C TYR A 153 -11.45 -6.96 -14.45
N THR A 154 -11.70 -7.21 -13.15
CA THR A 154 -12.77 -6.51 -12.40
C THR A 154 -12.27 -5.56 -11.32
N GLY A 155 -10.95 -5.46 -11.13
CA GLY A 155 -10.30 -4.48 -10.28
C GLY A 155 -10.55 -3.05 -10.75
N LEU A 156 -10.25 -2.10 -9.87
CA LEU A 156 -10.44 -0.69 -10.19
C LEU A 156 -9.40 -0.21 -11.19
N ASP A 157 -9.85 0.63 -12.11
CA ASP A 157 -9.00 1.53 -12.89
C ASP A 157 -8.33 2.57 -11.96
N LEU A 158 -7.14 3.05 -12.35
CA LEU A 158 -6.34 3.96 -11.53
C LEU A 158 -7.02 5.32 -11.33
N ASP A 159 -7.58 5.92 -12.39
CA ASP A 159 -8.21 7.25 -12.29
C ASP A 159 -9.47 7.17 -11.41
N PHE A 160 -10.25 6.10 -11.57
CA PHE A 160 -11.41 5.86 -10.72
C PHE A 160 -11.02 5.63 -9.26
N PHE A 161 -9.98 4.84 -9.00
CA PHE A 161 -9.45 4.61 -7.66
C PHE A 161 -8.99 5.91 -6.99
N LEU A 162 -8.27 6.78 -7.71
CA LEU A 162 -7.81 8.07 -7.19
C LEU A 162 -8.97 8.99 -6.86
N LYS A 163 -9.98 9.08 -7.74
CA LYS A 163 -11.20 9.87 -7.52
C LYS A 163 -11.97 9.40 -6.29
N CYS A 164 -12.13 8.08 -6.13
CA CYS A 164 -12.74 7.49 -4.96
C CYS A 164 -11.93 7.81 -3.69
N SER A 165 -10.62 7.60 -3.72
CA SER A 165 -9.73 7.86 -2.58
C SER A 165 -9.76 9.33 -2.13
N GLU A 166 -9.72 10.26 -3.07
CA GLU A 166 -9.73 11.70 -2.79
C GLU A 166 -10.99 12.12 -2.05
N LYS A 167 -12.14 11.54 -2.38
CA LYS A 167 -13.42 11.85 -1.72
C LYS A 167 -13.39 11.57 -0.22
N PHE A 168 -12.86 10.42 0.18
CA PHE A 168 -12.79 10.05 1.60
C PHE A 168 -11.69 10.82 2.33
N ARG A 169 -10.56 11.08 1.65
CA ARG A 169 -9.49 11.93 2.19
C ARG A 169 -9.91 13.39 2.38
N HIS A 170 -10.81 13.92 1.54
CA HIS A 170 -11.38 15.25 1.71
C HIS A 170 -12.03 15.41 3.09
N TYR A 171 -12.67 14.35 3.59
CA TYR A 171 -13.22 14.28 4.93
C TYR A 171 -12.22 13.86 6.01
N GLY A 172 -10.92 13.84 5.70
CA GLY A 172 -9.85 13.47 6.62
C GLY A 172 -9.96 12.05 7.18
N LEU A 173 -10.64 11.15 6.44
CA LEU A 173 -10.81 9.77 6.87
C LEU A 173 -9.54 8.97 6.58
N ARG A 174 -9.26 8.03 7.47
CA ARG A 174 -8.22 7.03 7.29
C ARG A 174 -8.63 6.05 6.19
N THR A 175 -7.77 5.84 5.19
CA THR A 175 -8.08 5.02 4.01
C THR A 175 -7.28 3.71 3.97
N ALA A 176 -7.83 2.69 3.34
CA ALA A 176 -7.19 1.39 3.16
C ALA A 176 -7.43 0.81 1.76
N ALA A 177 -6.46 0.05 1.25
CA ALA A 177 -6.56 -0.66 -0.02
C ALA A 177 -5.79 -1.99 0.03
N PHE A 178 -6.08 -2.85 -0.94
CA PHE A 178 -5.57 -4.22 -0.98
C PHE A 178 -4.52 -4.44 -2.07
N ILE A 179 -3.46 -5.15 -1.70
CA ILE A 179 -2.47 -5.76 -2.59
C ILE A 179 -2.56 -7.29 -2.49
N GLY A 180 -2.10 -7.98 -3.53
CA GLY A 180 -2.21 -9.45 -3.63
C GLY A 180 -0.87 -10.15 -3.67
N SER A 181 -0.80 -11.30 -3.02
CA SER A 181 0.25 -12.31 -3.21
C SER A 181 0.04 -13.05 -4.54
N LEU A 182 1.14 -13.37 -5.21
CA LEU A 182 1.19 -14.23 -6.40
C LEU A 182 1.53 -15.69 -6.08
N GLU A 183 1.77 -16.03 -4.80
CA GLU A 183 1.94 -17.42 -4.39
C GLU A 183 0.77 -18.29 -4.87
N LYS A 184 1.10 -19.43 -5.49
CA LYS A 184 0.14 -20.26 -6.24
C LYS A 184 -0.95 -20.82 -5.35
N ASP A 185 -0.59 -21.20 -4.13
CA ASP A 185 -1.50 -21.80 -3.16
C ASP A 185 -2.12 -20.75 -2.22
N ALA A 186 -1.90 -19.46 -2.48
CA ALA A 186 -2.55 -18.41 -1.70
C ALA A 186 -4.05 -18.35 -2.02
N TYR A 187 -4.87 -18.20 -0.98
CA TYR A 187 -6.31 -18.25 -1.02
C TYR A 187 -6.94 -16.99 -0.42
N GLY A 188 -8.17 -16.72 -0.85
CA GLY A 188 -9.04 -15.65 -0.36
C GLY A 188 -10.29 -16.18 0.36
N PRO A 189 -11.33 -15.34 0.51
CA PRO A 189 -12.60 -15.78 1.10
C PRO A 189 -13.39 -16.71 0.16
N TRP A 190 -13.28 -16.52 -1.16
CA TRP A 190 -14.05 -17.28 -2.16
C TRP A 190 -13.20 -18.33 -2.87
N PRO A 191 -13.81 -19.34 -3.54
CA PRO A 191 -13.08 -20.34 -4.33
C PRO A 191 -12.42 -19.76 -5.60
N THR A 192 -13.03 -18.76 -6.21
CA THR A 192 -12.46 -18.04 -7.37
C THR A 192 -11.46 -17.01 -6.88
N THR A 193 -10.19 -17.13 -7.29
CA THR A 193 -9.13 -16.20 -6.93
C THR A 193 -8.13 -16.03 -8.08
N ASP A 194 -8.42 -15.14 -9.01
CA ASP A 194 -7.50 -14.76 -10.09
C ASP A 194 -6.53 -13.64 -9.61
N GLY A 195 -6.07 -13.74 -8.37
CA GLY A 195 -5.42 -12.65 -7.62
C GLY A 195 -6.41 -11.76 -6.87
N LEU A 196 -5.99 -11.23 -5.72
CA LEU A 196 -6.82 -10.36 -4.86
C LEU A 196 -6.12 -9.02 -4.67
N CYS A 197 -6.56 -8.01 -5.40
CA CYS A 197 -6.04 -6.65 -5.29
C CYS A 197 -7.18 -5.63 -5.50
N THR A 198 -6.94 -4.39 -5.11
CA THR A 198 -7.88 -3.27 -5.37
C THR A 198 -7.75 -2.75 -6.80
N LEU A 199 -6.52 -2.50 -7.26
CA LEU A 199 -6.23 -1.94 -8.59
C LEU A 199 -6.00 -3.07 -9.60
N GLU A 200 -6.65 -3.01 -10.75
CA GLU A 200 -6.52 -4.08 -11.75
C GLU A 200 -5.08 -4.21 -12.28
N MET A 201 -4.40 -3.08 -12.49
CA MET A 201 -3.00 -3.07 -12.93
C MET A 201 -2.04 -3.80 -11.96
N HIS A 202 -2.45 -4.04 -10.70
CA HIS A 202 -1.62 -4.73 -9.70
C HIS A 202 -1.72 -6.25 -9.75
N ARG A 203 -2.73 -6.82 -10.39
CA ARG A 203 -3.13 -8.24 -10.27
C ARG A 203 -2.01 -9.25 -10.49
N HIS A 204 -1.09 -8.94 -11.40
CA HIS A 204 0.02 -9.83 -11.78
C HIS A 204 1.40 -9.22 -11.48
N MET A 205 1.44 -8.12 -10.70
CA MET A 205 2.68 -7.50 -10.29
C MET A 205 3.22 -8.16 -9.01
N PRO A 206 4.55 -8.25 -8.83
CA PRO A 206 5.13 -8.64 -7.54
C PRO A 206 4.61 -7.76 -6.39
N ILE A 207 4.38 -8.35 -5.22
CA ILE A 207 3.70 -7.67 -4.11
C ILE A 207 4.43 -6.41 -3.61
N ASP A 208 5.77 -6.41 -3.66
CA ASP A 208 6.60 -5.26 -3.32
C ASP A 208 6.38 -4.08 -4.28
N ILE A 209 6.15 -4.36 -5.57
CA ILE A 209 5.83 -3.36 -6.60
C ILE A 209 4.44 -2.75 -6.36
N GLN A 210 3.45 -3.58 -6.04
CA GLN A 210 2.11 -3.11 -5.69
C GLN A 210 2.15 -2.17 -4.47
N LEU A 211 2.91 -2.57 -3.44
CA LEU A 211 3.11 -1.77 -2.24
C LEU A 211 3.80 -0.43 -2.54
N LYS A 212 4.91 -0.45 -3.30
CA LYS A 212 5.64 0.75 -3.72
C LYS A 212 4.75 1.72 -4.51
N HIS A 213 3.90 1.20 -5.41
CA HIS A 213 2.96 2.04 -6.16
C HIS A 213 1.99 2.77 -5.22
N LEU A 214 1.35 2.07 -4.27
CA LEU A 214 0.43 2.72 -3.31
C LEU A 214 1.13 3.74 -2.39
N VAL A 215 2.39 3.49 -2.01
CA VAL A 215 3.22 4.46 -1.28
C VAL A 215 3.48 5.70 -2.14
N ALA A 216 3.76 5.52 -3.43
CA ALA A 216 4.00 6.61 -4.37
C ALA A 216 2.76 7.46 -4.64
N LEU A 217 1.58 6.85 -4.79
CA LEU A 217 0.32 7.57 -4.98
C LEU A 217 -0.05 8.45 -3.78
N ASP A 218 0.37 8.07 -2.57
CA ASP A 218 0.09 8.80 -1.32
C ASP A 218 -1.40 9.09 -1.12
N MET A 219 -2.25 8.07 -1.34
CA MET A 219 -3.71 8.16 -1.15
C MET A 219 -4.24 7.19 -0.09
N ILE A 220 -3.43 6.23 0.33
CA ILE A 220 -3.81 5.12 1.21
C ILE A 220 -2.96 5.14 2.48
N ASP A 221 -3.62 5.06 3.63
CA ASP A 221 -2.95 4.95 4.93
C ASP A 221 -2.61 3.50 5.28
N ASP A 222 -3.53 2.56 5.09
CA ASP A 222 -3.30 1.15 5.38
C ASP A 222 -3.31 0.29 4.12
N ILE A 223 -2.21 -0.41 3.86
CA ILE A 223 -2.07 -1.26 2.68
C ILE A 223 -2.11 -2.71 3.16
N ILE A 224 -3.11 -3.48 2.71
CA ILE A 224 -3.45 -4.77 3.28
C ILE A 224 -3.19 -5.88 2.27
N ILE A 225 -2.48 -6.93 2.66
CA ILE A 225 -2.32 -8.12 1.82
C ILE A 225 -3.62 -8.93 1.86
N ALA A 226 -4.28 -9.07 0.71
CA ALA A 226 -5.62 -9.63 0.65
C ALA A 226 -5.67 -11.16 0.80
N ASN A 227 -4.79 -11.93 0.15
CA ASN A 227 -4.78 -13.39 0.18
C ASN A 227 -3.74 -13.95 1.16
N CYS A 228 -4.03 -15.17 1.65
CA CYS A 228 -3.19 -15.90 2.58
C CYS A 228 -2.69 -17.20 1.94
N TYR A 229 -1.44 -17.61 2.06
CA TYR A 229 -0.32 -16.93 2.68
C TYR A 229 0.68 -16.49 1.60
N PRO A 230 1.25 -15.29 1.71
CA PRO A 230 2.39 -14.91 0.88
C PRO A 230 3.56 -15.88 1.08
N SER A 231 4.32 -16.07 0.01
CA SER A 231 5.53 -16.88 0.01
C SER A 231 6.63 -16.29 0.90
N VAL A 232 7.65 -17.08 1.22
CA VAL A 232 8.84 -16.59 1.94
C VAL A 232 9.56 -15.49 1.15
N ALA A 233 9.62 -15.62 -0.18
CA ALA A 233 10.26 -14.63 -1.05
C ALA A 233 9.50 -13.29 -1.06
N GLU A 234 8.16 -13.34 -1.09
CA GLU A 234 7.31 -12.15 -1.01
C GLU A 234 7.42 -11.47 0.34
N LYS A 235 7.40 -12.24 1.44
CA LYS A 235 7.62 -11.73 2.79
C LYS A 235 8.98 -11.04 2.93
N GLU A 236 10.03 -11.60 2.34
CA GLU A 236 11.35 -10.99 2.34
C GLU A 236 11.37 -9.70 1.51
N ALA A 237 10.77 -9.70 0.31
CA ALA A 237 10.68 -8.51 -0.53
C ALA A 237 9.99 -7.34 0.18
N LEU A 238 8.91 -7.61 0.93
CA LEU A 238 8.17 -6.60 1.69
C LEU A 238 9.01 -5.91 2.78
N LYS A 239 10.00 -6.59 3.38
CA LYS A 239 10.89 -5.98 4.40
C LYS A 239 11.75 -4.85 3.82
N HIS A 240 12.00 -4.88 2.52
CA HIS A 240 12.84 -3.90 1.82
C HIS A 240 12.03 -2.72 1.26
N VAL A 241 10.71 -2.68 1.48
CA VAL A 241 9.86 -1.56 1.05
C VAL A 241 9.65 -0.58 2.19
N SER A 242 9.96 0.70 1.95
CA SER A 242 9.67 1.75 2.92
C SER A 242 8.23 2.24 2.76
N LEU A 243 7.51 2.34 3.88
CA LEU A 243 6.15 2.91 3.90
C LEU A 243 6.14 4.44 4.02
N ASP A 244 7.28 5.05 4.35
CA ASP A 244 7.41 6.49 4.57
C ASP A 244 7.87 7.24 3.31
N VAL A 245 8.71 6.60 2.49
CA VAL A 245 9.30 7.19 1.30
C VAL A 245 9.28 6.19 0.16
N VAL A 246 9.06 6.66 -1.07
CA VAL A 246 9.15 5.79 -2.26
C VAL A 246 10.59 5.29 -2.38
N ASN A 247 10.78 3.97 -2.57
CA ASN A 247 12.10 3.40 -2.78
C ASN A 247 12.15 2.58 -4.08
N PHE A 248 13.11 2.91 -4.93
CA PHE A 248 13.33 2.23 -6.20
C PHE A 248 14.47 1.22 -6.08
N LYS A 249 14.27 0.01 -6.60
CA LYS A 249 15.38 -0.93 -6.75
C LYS A 249 16.23 -0.51 -7.96
N VAL A 250 17.54 -0.42 -7.79
CA VAL A 250 18.48 0.01 -8.83
C VAL A 250 19.59 -1.02 -9.00
N GLU A 251 19.87 -1.38 -10.26
CA GLU A 251 21.11 -2.05 -10.64
C GLU A 251 22.15 -0.99 -10.98
N LEU A 252 23.26 -0.95 -10.23
CA LEU A 252 24.31 0.05 -10.45
C LEU A 252 25.25 -0.38 -11.56
N GLU A 253 25.80 0.60 -12.27
CA GLU A 253 26.88 0.38 -13.22
C GLU A 253 28.10 -0.26 -12.51
N PRO A 254 28.68 -1.37 -13.02
CA PRO A 254 29.70 -2.15 -12.29
C PRO A 254 30.92 -1.36 -11.79
N ASN A 255 31.29 -0.27 -12.47
CA ASN A 255 32.44 0.56 -12.13
C ASN A 255 32.05 1.96 -11.66
N ILE A 256 30.85 2.13 -11.11
CA ILE A 256 30.40 3.39 -10.52
C ILE A 256 31.42 3.88 -9.46
N PRO A 257 31.92 5.13 -9.55
CA PRO A 257 32.83 5.64 -8.54
C PRO A 257 32.13 5.83 -7.19
N GLU A 258 32.90 5.81 -6.11
CA GLU A 258 32.37 5.80 -4.74
C GLU A 258 31.52 7.03 -4.40
N THR A 259 31.83 8.21 -4.97
CA THR A 259 31.02 9.42 -4.73
C THR A 259 29.64 9.30 -5.36
N GLU A 260 29.57 8.87 -6.62
CA GLU A 260 28.34 8.65 -7.38
C GLU A 260 27.49 7.57 -6.72
N LYS A 261 28.11 6.48 -6.26
CA LYS A 261 27.43 5.43 -5.49
C LYS A 261 26.80 5.97 -4.21
N LYS A 262 27.51 6.84 -3.47
CA LYS A 262 26.95 7.51 -2.28
C LYS A 262 25.82 8.45 -2.63
N ILE A 263 25.94 9.20 -3.73
CA ILE A 263 24.86 10.07 -4.21
C ILE A 263 23.59 9.25 -4.45
N VAL A 264 23.69 8.08 -5.10
CA VAL A 264 22.54 7.22 -5.40
C VAL A 264 21.97 6.57 -4.14
N LEU A 265 22.79 5.97 -3.28
CA LEU A 265 22.29 5.09 -2.21
C LEU A 265 22.09 5.77 -0.84
N GLU A 266 22.78 6.87 -0.55
CA GLU A 266 22.78 7.49 0.79
C GLU A 266 21.97 8.78 0.87
N GLU A 267 21.69 9.44 -0.26
CA GLU A 267 20.94 10.69 -0.27
C GLU A 267 19.42 10.48 -0.21
N LEU A 268 18.72 11.45 0.38
CA LEU A 268 17.28 11.57 0.21
C LEU A 268 17.00 12.42 -1.04
N HIS A 269 16.53 11.77 -2.09
CA HIS A 269 16.20 12.44 -3.33
C HIS A 269 14.84 13.12 -3.28
N LEU A 270 14.65 14.05 -4.21
CA LEU A 270 13.47 14.89 -4.31
C LEU A 270 13.18 15.14 -5.78
N ASN A 271 11.96 14.87 -6.24
CA ASN A 271 11.53 15.31 -7.57
C ASN A 271 11.35 16.83 -7.56
N ARG A 272 12.27 17.59 -8.18
CA ARG A 272 12.19 19.05 -8.20
C ARG A 272 10.89 19.52 -8.88
N GLY A 273 10.24 20.52 -8.32
CA GLY A 273 8.85 20.85 -8.72
C GLY A 273 8.66 21.56 -10.06
N ASP A 274 9.73 22.07 -10.69
CA ASP A 274 9.71 22.53 -12.08
C ASP A 274 9.87 21.33 -13.03
N LEU A 275 8.76 20.61 -13.17
CA LEU A 275 8.69 19.37 -13.95
C LEU A 275 9.04 19.60 -15.42
N ASN A 276 9.65 18.58 -16.00
CA ASN A 276 9.86 18.45 -17.43
C ASN A 276 9.50 17.01 -17.85
N PRO A 277 9.10 16.78 -19.10
CA PRO A 277 8.67 15.45 -19.55
C PRO A 277 9.83 14.45 -19.70
N CYS A 278 11.08 14.90 -19.66
CA CYS A 278 12.22 14.06 -19.99
C CYS A 278 12.81 13.32 -18.79
N MET A 279 12.78 13.93 -17.60
CA MET A 279 13.52 13.41 -16.44
C MET A 279 13.02 13.95 -15.10
N ILE A 280 13.10 13.13 -14.07
CA ILE A 280 13.04 13.55 -12.66
C ILE A 280 14.40 14.11 -12.26
N ARG A 281 14.42 15.24 -11.54
CA ARG A 281 15.66 15.94 -11.19
C ARG A 281 15.82 16.06 -9.68
N SER A 282 16.90 15.53 -9.14
CA SER A 282 17.30 15.63 -7.73
C SER A 282 18.47 16.61 -7.55
N SER A 283 18.17 17.91 -7.60
CA SER A 283 19.18 18.98 -7.61
C SER A 283 20.00 19.16 -6.32
N GLN A 284 19.68 18.50 -5.21
CA GLN A 284 20.43 18.73 -3.95
C GLN A 284 21.80 18.08 -3.93
N SER A 285 22.00 16.99 -4.68
CA SER A 285 23.29 16.31 -4.77
C SER A 285 24.37 17.27 -5.30
N ARG A 286 24.12 18.00 -6.39
CA ARG A 286 25.09 18.99 -6.91
C ARG A 286 25.44 20.13 -5.93
N VAL A 287 24.55 20.44 -4.99
CA VAL A 287 24.82 21.46 -3.96
C VAL A 287 25.73 20.88 -2.88
N LYS A 288 25.42 19.68 -2.40
CA LYS A 288 26.17 18.98 -1.35
C LYS A 288 27.58 18.61 -1.81
N TYR A 289 27.72 18.16 -3.06
CA TYR A 289 28.99 17.70 -3.64
C TYR A 289 29.68 18.77 -4.49
N ARG A 290 29.34 20.06 -4.29
CA ARG A 290 29.95 21.16 -5.01
C ARG A 290 31.47 21.17 -4.81
N GLY A 291 32.21 21.27 -5.91
CA GLY A 291 33.68 21.29 -5.91
C GLY A 291 34.31 19.91 -6.07
N HIS A 292 33.52 18.83 -6.03
CA HIS A 292 33.96 17.52 -6.51
C HIS A 292 34.06 17.54 -8.04
N HIS A 293 35.09 16.87 -8.59
CA HIS A 293 35.22 16.65 -10.02
C HIS A 293 34.58 15.30 -10.36
N PHE A 294 33.56 15.35 -11.22
CA PHE A 294 32.82 14.20 -11.73
C PHE A 294 33.34 13.88 -13.13
N ASP A 295 34.14 12.81 -13.24
CA ASP A 295 34.68 12.33 -14.51
C ASP A 295 33.57 11.74 -15.40
N VAL A 296 33.73 11.84 -16.73
CA VAL A 296 32.91 11.04 -17.65
C VAL A 296 33.49 9.62 -17.67
N PHE A 297 32.71 8.64 -17.21
CA PHE A 297 33.13 7.23 -17.17
C PHE A 297 32.18 6.29 -17.91
N HIS A 298 30.88 6.62 -17.98
CA HIS A 298 29.90 5.82 -18.71
C HIS A 298 28.80 6.70 -19.33
N ALA A 299 29.05 7.19 -20.54
CA ALA A 299 28.11 8.03 -21.28
C ALA A 299 27.71 7.36 -22.62
N PRO A 300 26.77 6.39 -22.61
CA PRO A 300 26.30 5.73 -23.82
C PRO A 300 25.59 6.73 -24.74
N ASP A 301 25.56 6.48 -26.05
CA ASP A 301 24.92 7.38 -27.04
C ASP A 301 23.42 7.62 -26.79
N MET A 302 22.75 6.63 -26.19
CA MET A 302 21.35 6.69 -25.83
C MET A 302 21.19 6.50 -24.32
N ILE A 303 20.33 7.33 -23.73
CA ILE A 303 19.79 7.17 -22.39
C ILE A 303 18.40 6.60 -22.54
N HIS A 304 18.06 5.59 -21.75
CA HIS A 304 16.76 4.93 -21.77
C HIS A 304 15.94 5.32 -20.55
N ARG A 305 14.60 5.25 -20.68
CA ARG A 305 13.71 5.43 -19.53
C ARG A 305 14.13 4.50 -18.39
N GLY A 306 14.21 5.02 -17.16
CA GLY A 306 14.65 4.28 -15.98
C GLY A 306 16.13 4.41 -15.65
N ASP A 307 16.95 4.92 -16.57
CA ASP A 307 18.35 5.21 -16.29
C ASP A 307 18.47 6.25 -15.17
N VAL A 308 19.31 5.93 -14.19
CA VAL A 308 19.77 6.85 -13.16
C VAL A 308 21.01 7.54 -13.68
N LEU A 309 20.99 8.87 -13.65
CA LEU A 309 22.00 9.71 -14.30
C LEU A 309 22.70 10.60 -13.28
N ILE A 310 23.97 10.89 -13.52
CA ILE A 310 24.70 11.95 -12.83
C ILE A 310 25.46 12.78 -13.87
N ASP A 311 25.20 14.09 -13.88
CA ASP A 311 25.90 15.01 -14.79
C ASP A 311 27.39 15.12 -14.40
N SER A 312 28.28 14.98 -15.40
CA SER A 312 29.72 15.16 -15.20
C SER A 312 30.11 16.63 -15.00
N SER A 313 31.38 16.87 -14.71
CA SER A 313 31.93 18.23 -14.62
C SER A 313 31.90 19.01 -15.94
N GLU A 314 31.74 18.34 -17.09
CA GLU A 314 31.58 18.99 -18.39
C GLU A 314 30.24 19.73 -18.54
N TYR A 315 29.29 19.46 -17.64
CA TYR A 315 28.01 20.17 -17.55
C TYR A 315 28.05 21.41 -16.62
N GLY A 316 29.23 21.77 -16.11
CA GLY A 316 29.46 22.99 -15.35
C GLY A 316 28.59 23.07 -14.10
N THR A 317 27.65 24.02 -14.05
CA THR A 317 26.80 24.23 -12.88
C THR A 317 25.85 23.07 -12.55
N TYR A 318 25.67 22.12 -13.46
CA TYR A 318 24.84 20.92 -13.23
C TYR A 318 25.64 19.72 -12.72
N ALA A 319 26.98 19.80 -12.69
CA ALA A 319 27.83 18.69 -12.24
C ALA A 319 27.40 18.12 -10.88
N GLY A 320 27.23 16.79 -10.83
CA GLY A 320 26.77 16.06 -9.65
C GLY A 320 25.26 16.05 -9.44
N GLU A 321 24.45 16.62 -10.33
CA GLU A 321 22.98 16.54 -10.24
C GLU A 321 22.53 15.12 -10.61
N LEU A 322 21.84 14.45 -9.68
CA LEU A 322 21.21 13.16 -9.96
C LEU A 322 19.90 13.37 -10.70
N GLN A 323 19.66 12.55 -11.72
CA GLN A 323 18.42 12.56 -12.51
C GLN A 323 17.95 11.12 -12.74
N VAL A 324 16.67 10.96 -13.09
CA VAL A 324 16.11 9.69 -13.57
C VAL A 324 15.40 9.95 -14.89
N ALA A 325 15.75 9.21 -15.93
CA ALA A 325 15.15 9.36 -17.24
C ALA A 325 13.68 8.89 -17.25
N LEU A 326 12.78 9.71 -17.79
CA LEU A 326 11.36 9.38 -18.01
C LEU A 326 11.06 8.94 -19.45
N GLN A 327 11.98 9.20 -20.38
CA GLN A 327 11.88 8.80 -21.77
C GLN A 327 13.28 8.65 -22.36
N ASP A 328 13.35 7.96 -23.50
CA ASP A 328 14.59 7.80 -24.23
C ASP A 328 15.09 9.14 -24.78
N MET A 329 16.40 9.39 -24.66
CA MET A 329 17.03 10.61 -25.12
C MET A 329 18.48 10.39 -25.56
N LYS A 330 18.92 11.14 -26.56
CA LYS A 330 20.34 11.10 -26.97
C LYS A 330 21.20 11.69 -25.86
N ASN A 331 22.24 10.96 -25.47
CA ASN A 331 23.23 11.51 -24.56
C ASN A 331 24.11 12.52 -25.30
N SER A 332 24.47 13.59 -24.60
CA SER A 332 25.43 14.57 -25.11
C SER A 332 26.90 14.10 -25.00
N GLY A 333 27.14 12.93 -24.41
CA GLY A 333 28.47 12.42 -24.05
C GLY A 333 28.99 12.94 -22.71
N ARG A 334 28.20 13.76 -22.00
CA ARG A 334 28.60 14.46 -20.76
C ARG A 334 27.84 14.01 -19.51
N THR A 335 26.86 13.13 -19.65
CA THR A 335 26.06 12.63 -18.53
C THR A 335 26.39 11.16 -18.35
N ASN A 336 26.77 10.80 -17.12
CA ASN A 336 27.01 9.40 -16.79
C ASN A 336 25.67 8.70 -16.53
N VAL A 337 25.46 7.54 -17.13
CA VAL A 337 24.46 6.56 -16.67
C VAL A 337 25.13 5.78 -15.53
N VAL A 338 24.56 5.84 -14.33
CA VAL A 338 25.17 5.27 -13.11
C VAL A 338 24.42 4.04 -12.60
N GLY A 339 23.28 3.73 -13.20
CA GLY A 339 22.50 2.55 -12.93
C GLY A 339 21.15 2.60 -13.63
N HIS A 340 20.34 1.56 -13.44
CA HIS A 340 19.04 1.42 -14.05
C HIS A 340 18.01 0.93 -13.03
N ILE A 341 16.85 1.57 -12.99
CA ILE A 341 15.75 1.15 -12.11
C ILE A 341 15.19 -0.17 -12.63
N ARG A 342 14.82 -1.07 -11.70
CA ARG A 342 14.13 -2.32 -12.01
C ARG A 342 12.96 -2.08 -12.99
N GLU A 343 12.91 -2.86 -14.06
CA GLU A 343 11.93 -2.70 -15.16
C GLU A 343 10.48 -2.63 -14.66
N GLU A 344 10.11 -3.51 -13.73
CA GLU A 344 8.75 -3.56 -13.19
C GLU A 344 8.38 -2.33 -12.34
N GLU A 345 9.34 -1.47 -11.98
CA GLU A 345 9.12 -0.24 -11.20
C GLU A 345 9.01 1.01 -12.07
N LEU A 346 9.31 0.94 -13.37
CA LEU A 346 9.39 2.13 -14.23
C LEU A 346 8.07 2.89 -14.33
N PHE A 347 6.92 2.21 -14.26
CA PHE A 347 5.61 2.89 -14.31
C PHE A 347 5.35 3.75 -13.05
N ILE A 348 5.99 3.44 -11.92
CA ILE A 348 5.83 4.21 -10.67
C ILE A 348 6.46 5.61 -10.83
N LEU A 349 7.42 5.78 -11.74
CA LEU A 349 8.01 7.10 -12.04
C LEU A 349 6.95 8.11 -12.49
N ASP A 350 5.92 7.68 -13.21
CA ASP A 350 4.82 8.55 -13.66
C ASP A 350 3.93 9.01 -12.49
N SER A 351 3.97 8.31 -11.36
CA SER A 351 3.21 8.62 -10.15
C SER A 351 3.94 9.59 -9.20
N LEU A 352 5.21 9.92 -9.44
CA LEU A 352 5.98 10.79 -8.57
C LEU A 352 5.55 12.25 -8.72
N LYS A 353 4.99 12.80 -7.65
CA LYS A 353 4.51 14.18 -7.58
C LYS A 353 5.68 15.18 -7.47
N PRO A 354 5.48 16.44 -7.90
CA PRO A 354 6.37 17.55 -7.56
C PRO A 354 6.71 17.55 -6.07
N TRP A 355 7.99 17.71 -5.74
CA TRP A 355 8.51 17.75 -4.38
C TRP A 355 8.34 16.45 -3.57
N GLN A 356 7.98 15.34 -4.20
CA GLN A 356 7.95 14.03 -3.55
C GLN A 356 9.36 13.50 -3.35
N LYS A 357 9.58 12.85 -2.20
CA LYS A 357 10.88 12.30 -1.82
C LYS A 357 10.94 10.85 -2.27
N PHE A 358 12.13 10.42 -2.66
CA PHE A 358 12.41 9.04 -3.02
C PHE A 358 13.84 8.64 -2.64
N ARG A 359 14.10 7.33 -2.64
CA ARG A 359 15.41 6.73 -2.40
C ARG A 359 15.66 5.58 -3.36
N PHE A 360 16.91 5.11 -3.42
CA PHE A 360 17.27 3.89 -4.11
C PHE A 360 17.73 2.81 -3.13
N THR A 361 17.51 1.56 -3.51
CA THR A 361 18.00 0.36 -2.81
C THR A 361 18.54 -0.62 -3.85
N LEU A 362 19.46 -1.50 -3.45
CA LEU A 362 20.03 -2.53 -4.33
C LEU A 362 19.10 -3.72 -4.56
#